data_AF-A0A925WBV9-F1
#
_entry.id   AF-A0A925WBV9-F1
#
_cell.length_a   1.000
_cell.length_b   1.000
_cell.length_c   1.000
_cell.angle_alpha   90.00
_cell.angle_beta   90.00
_cell.angle_gamma   90.00
#
_symmetry.space_group_name_H-M   'P 1'
#
loop_
_entity.id
_entity.type
_entity.pdbx_description
1 polymer ?
#
loop_
_entity_poly.entity_id
_entity_poly.type
_entity_poly.pdbx_seq_one_letter_code
_entity_poly.pdbx_strand_id
1 'polypeptide(L)'
;MMASYAAARAAAPGHLVLYRVGEFYEVLAEDAAVVSRALGHQLTRRRRKDGPDVPMCGIPASAVETAGGRLLVLGHKVALSEQPP
;
A
#
# COMPACT_ATOMS: atom_id res chain seq x y z
N MET A 1 -11.47 2.64 -6.34
CA MET A 1 -10.21 2.16 -5.74
C MET A 1 -8.98 2.41 -6.63
N MET A 2 -8.74 1.72 -7.75
CA MET A 2 -7.48 1.90 -8.52
C MET A 2 -7.23 3.35 -8.96
N ALA A 3 -8.26 4.06 -9.44
CA ALA A 3 -8.17 5.47 -9.78
C ALA A 3 -7.91 6.36 -8.53
N SER A 4 -8.59 6.07 -7.43
CA SER A 4 -8.41 6.75 -6.13
C SER A 4 -6.99 6.55 -5.57
N TYR A 5 -6.45 5.33 -5.69
CA TYR A 5 -5.08 5.00 -5.31
C TYR A 5 -4.07 5.76 -6.16
N ALA A 6 -4.27 5.80 -7.49
CA ALA A 6 -3.40 6.56 -8.39
C ALA A 6 -3.40 8.06 -8.05
N ALA A 7 -4.56 8.63 -7.72
CA ALA A 7 -4.67 10.02 -7.27
C ALA A 7 -3.93 10.26 -5.94
N ALA A 8 -4.10 9.37 -4.96
CA ALA A 8 -3.38 9.45 -3.68
C ALA A 8 -1.85 9.35 -3.87
N ARG A 9 -1.40 8.47 -4.78
CA ARG A 9 0.02 8.32 -5.13
C ARG A 9 0.58 9.56 -5.83
N ALA A 10 -0.19 10.17 -6.74
CA ALA A 10 0.19 11.41 -7.40
C ALA A 10 0.29 12.59 -6.41
N ALA A 11 -0.54 12.60 -5.36
CA ALA A 11 -0.50 13.62 -4.31
C ALA A 11 0.68 13.45 -3.33
N ALA A 12 1.28 12.27 -3.23
CA ALA A 12 2.37 11.95 -2.32
C ALA A 12 3.60 11.36 -3.05
N PRO A 13 4.25 12.13 -3.95
CA PRO A 13 5.40 11.63 -4.70
C PRO A 13 6.53 11.22 -3.75
N GLY A 14 7.15 10.06 -4.04
CA GLY A 14 8.25 9.51 -3.24
C GLY A 14 7.84 8.92 -1.88
N HIS A 15 6.54 8.75 -1.62
CA HIS A 15 6.03 8.08 -0.41
C HIS A 15 5.45 6.71 -0.77
N LEU A 16 5.60 5.75 0.15
CA LEU A 16 4.80 4.53 0.15
C LEU A 16 3.39 4.88 0.62
N VAL A 17 2.43 4.82 -0.30
CA VAL A 17 1.03 5.09 0.01
C VAL A 17 0.35 3.82 0.50
N LEU A 18 0.01 3.82 1.79
CA LEU A 18 -0.84 2.81 2.42
C LEU A 18 -2.29 3.30 2.26
N TYR A 19 -3.04 2.68 1.34
CA TYR A 19 -4.40 3.10 1.04
C TYR A 19 -5.43 2.22 1.75
N ARG A 20 -6.28 2.83 2.57
CA ARG A 20 -7.24 2.11 3.40
C ARG A 20 -8.39 1.54 2.57
N VAL A 21 -8.63 0.24 2.71
CA VAL A 21 -9.78 -0.48 2.18
C VAL A 21 -10.31 -1.45 3.24
N GLY A 22 -11.45 -1.10 3.84
CA GLY A 22 -12.08 -1.93 4.87
C GLY A 22 -11.17 -2.13 6.09
N GLU A 23 -10.73 -3.36 6.34
CA GLU A 23 -9.85 -3.72 7.46
C GLU A 23 -8.36 -3.80 7.08
N PHE A 24 -8.01 -3.39 5.86
CA PHE A 24 -6.63 -3.45 5.37
C PHE A 24 -6.17 -2.13 4.80
N TYR A 25 -4.88 -1.87 4.91
CA TYR A 25 -4.17 -0.94 4.05
C TYR A 25 -3.55 -1.71 2.90
N GLU A 26 -3.88 -1.33 1.67
CA GLU A 26 -3.33 -1.91 0.47
C GLU A 26 -2.27 -1.01 -0.15
N VAL A 27 -1.19 -1.65 -0.61
CA VAL A 27 -0.12 -1.06 -1.41
C VAL A 27 -0.06 -1.82 -2.72
N LEU A 28 0.05 -1.11 -3.84
CA LEU A 28 -0.06 -1.67 -5.17
C LEU A 28 1.22 -1.46 -5.99
N ALA A 29 1.33 -2.21 -7.08
CA ALA A 29 2.38 -2.12 -8.09
C ALA A 29 3.80 -2.30 -7.49
N GLU A 30 4.78 -1.49 -7.89
CA GLU A 30 6.17 -1.61 -7.44
C GLU A 30 6.32 -1.42 -5.92
N ASP A 31 5.51 -0.55 -5.31
CA ASP A 31 5.56 -0.25 -3.89
C ASP A 31 5.11 -1.47 -3.05
N ALA A 32 4.25 -2.33 -3.61
CA ALA A 32 3.84 -3.58 -2.98
C ALA A 32 5.01 -4.53 -2.71
N ALA A 33 5.94 -4.64 -3.66
CA ALA A 33 7.11 -5.51 -3.51
C ALA A 33 8.08 -4.97 -2.45
N VAL A 34 8.22 -3.64 -2.37
CA VAL A 34 9.02 -2.97 -1.33
C VAL A 34 8.44 -3.25 0.05
N VAL A 35 7.15 -3.02 0.22
CA VAL A 35 6.45 -3.22 1.51
C VAL A 35 6.44 -4.70 1.92
N SER A 36 6.19 -5.60 0.97
CA SER A 36 6.27 -7.06 1.21
C SER A 36 7.63 -7.47 1.76
N ARG A 37 8.72 -7.04 1.11
CA ARG A 37 10.09 -7.37 1.57
C ARG A 37 10.43 -6.70 2.90
N ALA A 38 10.07 -5.43 3.08
CA ALA A 38 10.39 -4.66 4.28
C ALA A 38 9.68 -5.21 5.53
N LEU A 39 8.43 -5.64 5.38
CA LEU A 39 7.60 -6.11 6.49
C LEU A 39 7.59 -7.62 6.66
N GLY A 40 8.01 -8.38 5.64
CA GLY A 40 7.91 -9.84 5.58
C GLY A 40 6.49 -10.33 5.27
N HIS A 41 5.66 -9.49 4.66
CA HIS A 41 4.29 -9.82 4.27
C HIS A 41 4.26 -10.51 2.90
N GLN A 42 3.25 -11.34 2.67
CA GLN A 42 3.09 -12.03 1.40
C GLN A 42 2.76 -11.03 0.28
N LEU A 43 3.58 -11.03 -0.78
CA LEU A 43 3.25 -10.33 -2.02
C LEU A 43 2.17 -11.13 -2.76
N THR A 44 1.03 -10.48 -2.99
CA THR A 44 -0.12 -11.06 -3.68
C THR A 44 -0.40 -10.28 -4.97
N ARG A 45 -1.51 -10.59 -5.63
CA ARG A 45 -1.93 -9.92 -6.86
C ARG A 45 -3.41 -9.59 -6.80
N ARG A 46 -3.74 -8.36 -7.19
CA ARG A 46 -5.12 -7.92 -7.40
C ARG A 46 -5.50 -8.22 -8.85
N ARG A 47 -6.48 -9.12 -9.02
CA ARG A 47 -7.02 -9.44 -10.35
C ARG A 47 -7.73 -8.23 -10.95
N ARG A 48 -7.43 -7.94 -12.22
CA ARG A 48 -8.19 -6.97 -13.02
C ARG A 48 -9.10 -7.71 -13.99
N LYS A 49 -10.28 -7.12 -14.25
CA LYS A 49 -11.20 -7.66 -15.26
C LYS A 49 -10.62 -7.54 -16.67
N ASP A 50 -9.95 -6.41 -16.92
CA ASP A 50 -9.31 -6.10 -18.19
C ASP A 50 -7.85 -5.73 -17.94
N GLY A 51 -6.92 -6.53 -18.46
CA GLY A 51 -5.47 -6.32 -18.36
C GLY A 51 -4.77 -7.18 -17.30
N PRO A 52 -3.43 -7.02 -17.14
CA PRO A 52 -2.64 -7.86 -16.27
C PRO A 52 -2.94 -7.60 -14.81
N ASP A 53 -2.80 -8.62 -13.97
CA ASP A 53 -2.91 -8.49 -12.51
C ASP A 53 -1.91 -7.47 -11.95
N VAL A 54 -2.30 -6.80 -10.87
CA VAL A 54 -1.47 -5.79 -10.21
C VAL A 54 -0.85 -6.39 -8.95
N PRO A 55 0.49 -6.36 -8.77
CA PRO A 55 1.11 -6.73 -7.51
C PRO A 55 0.52 -5.95 -6.34
N MET A 56 0.30 -6.61 -5.20
CA MET A 56 -0.38 -6.04 -4.05
C MET A 56 0.18 -6.59 -2.74
N CYS A 57 0.36 -5.72 -1.76
CA CYS A 57 0.66 -6.11 -0.38
C CYS A 57 -0.39 -5.51 0.55
N GLY A 58 -1.01 -6.35 1.37
CA GLY A 58 -1.98 -5.93 2.38
C GLY A 58 -1.33 -5.86 3.75
N ILE A 59 -1.66 -4.82 4.51
CA ILE A 59 -1.29 -4.65 5.91
C ILE A 59 -2.59 -4.57 6.71
N PRO A 60 -2.78 -5.40 7.75
CA PRO A 60 -3.94 -5.27 8.63
C PRO A 60 -4.02 -3.86 9.21
N ALA A 61 -5.21 -3.29 9.22
CA ALA A 61 -5.52 -2.00 9.83
C ALA A 61 -4.96 -1.82 11.23
N SER A 62 -5.14 -2.84 12.07
CA SER A 62 -4.69 -2.89 13.46
C SER A 62 -3.16 -2.89 13.60
N ALA A 63 -2.43 -3.23 12.52
CA ALA A 63 -0.97 -3.28 12.50
C ALA A 63 -0.33 -2.09 11.75
N VAL A 64 -1.12 -1.13 11.25
CA VAL A 64 -0.61 -0.06 10.36
C VAL A 64 0.42 0.82 11.05
N GLU A 65 0.22 1.13 12.34
CA GLU A 65 1.14 2.00 13.07
C GLU A 65 2.51 1.32 13.26
N THR A 66 2.50 0.05 13.66
CA THR A 66 3.73 -0.74 13.80
C THR A 66 4.44 -0.94 12.46
N ALA A 67 3.68 -1.23 11.40
CA ALA A 67 4.22 -1.37 10.05
C ALA A 67 4.83 -0.05 9.55
N GLY A 68 4.13 1.07 9.75
CA GLY A 68 4.60 2.41 9.43
C GLY A 68 5.91 2.74 10.15
N GLY A 69 5.99 2.47 11.46
CA GLY A 69 7.22 2.63 12.24
C GLY A 69 8.40 1.84 11.67
N ARG A 70 8.19 0.57 11.29
CA ARG A 70 9.23 -0.26 10.66
C ARG A 70 9.68 0.32 9.32
N LEU A 71 8.74 0.77 8.49
CA LEU A 71 9.05 1.38 7.19
C LEU A 71 9.86 2.68 7.35
N LEU A 72 9.52 3.51 8.33
CA LEU A 72 10.26 4.74 8.64
C LEU A 72 11.69 4.45 9.09
N VAL A 73 11.90 3.45 9.96
CA VAL A 73 13.24 3.02 10.40
C VAL A 73 14.09 2.52 9.22
N LEU A 74 13.47 1.89 8.23
CA LEU A 74 14.12 1.45 6.99
C LEU A 74 14.36 2.60 5.99
N GLY A 75 14.04 3.85 6.35
CA GLY A 75 14.27 5.04 5.53
C GLY A 75 13.18 5.32 4.50
N HIS A 76 12.05 4.61 4.54
CA HIS A 76 10.93 4.91 3.66
C HIS A 76 10.07 6.04 4.21
N LYS A 77 9.60 6.93 3.33
CA LYS A 77 8.53 7.88 3.67
C LYS A 77 7.19 7.19 3.46
N VAL A 78 6.26 7.35 4.40
CA VAL A 78 4.97 6.66 4.39
C VAL A 78 3.84 7.68 4.40
N ALA A 79 2.83 7.48 3.55
CA ALA A 79 1.61 8.26 3.55
C ALA A 79 0.42 7.34 3.81
N LEU A 80 -0.42 7.70 4.78
CA LEU A 80 -1.68 7.02 5.04
C LEU A 80 -2.79 7.75 4.28
N SER A 81 -3.52 7.02 3.43
CA SER A 81 -4.68 7.55 2.73
C SER A 81 -5.90 6.80 3.20
N GLU A 82 -6.84 7.50 3.82
CA GLU A 82 -8.16 6.94 4.12
C GLU A 82 -9.07 7.13 2.91
N GLN A 83 -9.84 6.10 2.55
CA GLN A 83 -10.86 6.27 1.53
C GLN A 83 -11.97 7.17 2.12
N PRO A 84 -12.32 8.29 1.47
CA PRO A 84 -13.45 9.09 1.92
C PRO A 84 -14.75 8.25 1.85
N PRO A 85 -15.72 8.50 2.75
CA PRO A 85 -16.97 7.75 2.83
C PRO A 85 -17.77 7.75 1.52
#